data_AF-A0A934WK03-F1
#
_entry.id   AF-A0A934WK03-F1
#
_cell.length_a   1.000
_cell.length_b   1.000
_cell.length_c   1.000
_cell.angle_alpha   90.00
_cell.angle_beta   90.00
_cell.angle_gamma   90.00
#
_symmetry.space_group_name_H-M   'P 1'
#
loop_
_entity.id
_entity.type
_entity.pdbx_description
1 polymer ?
#
loop_
_entity_poly.entity_id
_entity_poly.type
_entity_poly.pdbx_seq_one_letter_code
_entity_poly.pdbx_strand_id
1 'polypeptide(L)'
;MVQMSDVSRSGWATVSVAALMALAVPSPAVACTPGTDGGVATLTCDGVRTEQLVDDVDGTVVTVTPSGSVVVPSANALDLRGNGQTLVNLGQVEGGGDSDAVRASGSDLTVENSGTLTGTDRGIRLVGGTGGFTLRNHEDGQILARRQAVRLDNDALLAGNLFENRGLIESTEGRAIQSRGPGNTVINHATGRMLGGEEVIEGRMDFHVTNYGLIALRGLEWDPDTFTWTDNGATVDEDGIQFASGSVHNHGVILATDDGVDIDEGTVHNHATGVIVSAGVDTERNAAGIDIDEVLQDPGGPRDGEIPRKVTIMNDGYIEGPRAIAAAEGAVHPIDILNTGTLIGRGGTAIDLAPGQGDTTITLSDGSVIDGDILFGGGGTNTLVLGPFSEGAGMNGSISARGGTPEDIAAGTGTPYGFDVVFGDMVGLGDFRSFWRGGERFTLNLAAGGGTIGFTLFGVEDVRFGGTSYSADGFAAFLAGEGVNVIPLPAAGWLLLGGLGTLAALRRRRRAA
;
A
#
# COMPACT_ATOMS: atom_id res chain seq x y z
N MET A 1 26.67 69.94 -3.98
CA MET A 1 27.69 70.97 -4.24
C MET A 1 27.90 71.74 -2.94
N VAL A 2 29.07 71.55 -2.29
CA VAL A 2 29.71 72.39 -1.25
C VAL A 2 28.95 72.57 0.09
N GLN A 3 29.51 72.62 1.30
CA GLN A 3 30.72 72.16 2.00
C GLN A 3 30.59 72.70 3.45
N MET A 4 30.89 71.86 4.45
CA MET A 4 31.42 72.15 5.81
C MET A 4 30.81 73.22 6.74
N SER A 5 30.59 72.85 8.00
CA SER A 5 31.50 73.23 9.11
C SER A 5 31.20 72.50 10.43
N ASP A 6 32.28 72.17 11.12
CA ASP A 6 32.44 71.51 12.43
C ASP A 6 31.61 72.08 13.59
N VAL A 7 31.42 71.29 14.66
CA VAL A 7 31.90 71.61 16.04
C VAL A 7 31.89 70.37 16.98
N SER A 8 33.10 70.08 17.49
CA SER A 8 33.56 69.55 18.79
C SER A 8 33.09 68.22 19.44
N ARG A 9 34.06 67.29 19.45
CA ARG A 9 34.60 66.44 20.54
C ARG A 9 34.01 66.52 21.96
N SER A 10 33.65 65.35 22.51
CA SER A 10 34.09 64.79 23.82
C SER A 10 33.32 63.48 24.09
N GLY A 11 33.83 62.37 24.59
CA GLY A 11 35.15 61.89 24.95
C GLY A 11 35.09 60.36 24.98
N TRP A 12 36.18 59.69 24.62
CA TRP A 12 36.25 58.23 24.58
C TRP A 12 36.70 57.72 25.95
N ALA A 13 35.84 57.00 26.65
CA ALA A 13 36.22 56.13 27.76
C ALA A 13 36.43 54.73 27.21
N THR A 14 37.70 54.32 27.12
CA THR A 14 38.09 52.93 26.87
C THR A 14 37.77 52.09 28.11
N VAL A 15 36.70 51.31 28.03
CA VAL A 15 36.44 50.21 28.98
C VAL A 15 36.94 48.92 28.33
N SER A 16 38.09 48.45 28.79
CA SER A 16 38.56 47.09 28.54
C SER A 16 37.64 46.11 29.27
N VAL A 17 36.86 45.33 28.53
CA VAL A 17 36.20 44.12 29.07
C VAL A 17 37.09 42.94 28.73
N ALA A 18 37.79 42.43 29.74
CA ALA A 18 38.52 41.18 29.67
C ALA A 18 37.53 40.02 29.43
N ALA A 19 37.73 39.29 28.35
CA ALA A 19 37.02 38.05 28.06
C ALA A 19 37.42 36.99 29.09
N LEU A 20 36.50 36.61 29.97
CA LEU A 20 36.62 35.45 30.83
C LEU A 20 36.23 34.22 30.01
N MET A 21 37.20 33.60 29.33
CA MET A 21 37.01 32.26 28.78
C MET A 21 36.94 31.28 29.95
N ALA A 22 35.72 30.88 30.32
CA ALA A 22 35.51 29.69 31.12
C ALA A 22 35.91 28.47 30.27
N LEU A 23 37.07 27.89 30.59
CA LEU A 23 37.43 26.54 30.17
C LEU A 23 36.39 25.58 30.76
N ALA A 24 35.40 25.19 29.95
CA ALA A 24 34.55 24.06 30.26
C ALA A 24 35.44 22.80 30.22
N VAL A 25 35.81 22.33 31.42
CA VAL A 25 36.42 21.00 31.58
C VAL A 25 35.38 20.00 31.09
N PRO A 26 35.72 19.06 30.18
CA PRO A 26 34.78 18.00 29.81
C PRO A 26 34.43 17.23 31.09
N SER A 27 33.17 17.30 31.49
CA SER A 27 32.61 16.43 32.53
C SER A 27 32.88 14.98 32.12
N PRO A 28 33.33 14.11 33.04
CA PRO A 28 33.57 12.71 32.72
C PRO A 28 32.30 12.11 32.14
N ALA A 29 32.44 11.31 31.09
CA ALA A 29 31.34 10.50 30.55
C ALA A 29 30.69 9.77 31.73
N VAL A 30 29.43 10.07 32.01
CA VAL A 30 28.73 9.46 33.14
C VAL A 30 28.41 8.04 32.70
N ALA A 31 29.04 7.07 33.37
CA ALA A 31 28.75 5.67 33.14
C ALA A 31 27.27 5.39 33.44
N CYS A 32 26.65 4.53 32.64
CA CYS A 32 25.34 3.98 32.99
C CYS A 32 25.50 3.21 34.30
N THR A 33 24.61 3.48 35.26
CA THR A 33 24.73 2.96 36.62
C THR A 33 23.97 1.63 36.72
N PRO A 34 24.65 0.53 37.09
CA PRO A 34 23.98 -0.74 37.36
C PRO A 34 23.15 -0.65 38.65
N GLY A 35 22.04 -1.37 38.67
CA GLY A 35 21.11 -1.43 39.79
C GLY A 35 20.27 -2.68 39.77
N THR A 36 19.27 -2.72 40.63
CA THR A 36 18.29 -3.80 40.69
C THR A 36 16.95 -3.21 41.08
N ASP A 37 15.89 -3.55 40.34
CA ASP A 37 14.51 -3.20 40.68
C ASP A 37 13.67 -4.47 40.76
N GLY A 38 13.00 -4.70 41.90
CA GLY A 38 12.21 -5.92 42.10
C GLY A 38 12.97 -7.25 41.94
N GLY A 39 14.31 -7.25 42.00
CA GLY A 39 15.15 -8.41 41.72
C GLY A 39 15.59 -8.57 40.26
N VAL A 40 15.17 -7.67 39.37
CA VAL A 40 15.56 -7.59 37.97
C VAL A 40 16.79 -6.69 37.83
N ALA A 41 17.79 -7.12 37.07
CA ALA A 41 18.98 -6.30 36.80
C ALA A 41 18.61 -5.05 35.97
N THR A 42 19.18 -3.90 36.31
CA THR A 42 18.92 -2.64 35.59
C THR A 42 20.20 -1.92 35.23
N LEU A 43 20.24 -1.24 34.10
CA LEU A 43 21.28 -0.28 33.72
C LEU A 43 20.65 1.06 33.40
N THR A 44 20.94 2.12 34.17
CA THR A 44 20.36 3.45 33.96
C THR A 44 21.40 4.44 33.43
N CYS A 45 21.17 4.98 32.24
CA CYS A 45 21.99 6.01 31.61
C CYS A 45 21.32 7.38 31.78
N ASP A 46 21.83 8.22 32.70
CA ASP A 46 21.25 9.53 33.07
C ASP A 46 22.19 10.72 32.76
N GLY A 47 23.09 10.53 31.79
CA GLY A 47 24.00 11.57 31.33
C GLY A 47 24.59 11.22 29.96
N VAL A 48 25.61 11.97 29.55
CA VAL A 48 26.27 11.76 28.27
C VAL A 48 27.30 10.63 28.39
N ARG A 49 27.17 9.65 27.51
CA ARG A 49 28.08 8.55 27.28
C ARG A 49 28.50 8.54 25.81
N THR A 50 29.81 8.48 25.58
CA THR A 50 30.40 8.47 24.23
C THR A 50 31.02 7.14 23.83
N GLU A 51 30.95 6.15 24.71
CA GLU A 51 31.44 4.79 24.49
C GLU A 51 30.27 3.83 24.35
N GLN A 52 30.43 2.78 23.54
CA GLN A 52 29.45 1.71 23.39
C GLN A 52 29.04 1.14 24.76
N LEU A 53 27.74 0.95 24.96
CA LEU A 53 27.21 0.15 26.06
C LEU A 53 27.07 -1.29 25.58
N VAL A 54 27.77 -2.20 26.25
CA VAL A 54 27.67 -3.64 26.03
C VAL A 54 27.05 -4.25 27.29
N ASP A 55 25.97 -5.02 27.12
CA ASP A 55 25.35 -5.78 28.23
C ASP A 55 25.01 -7.20 27.78
N ASP A 56 25.54 -8.19 28.47
CA ASP A 56 25.35 -9.63 28.21
C ASP A 56 24.55 -10.33 29.31
N VAL A 57 23.96 -9.57 30.23
CA VAL A 57 23.16 -10.09 31.33
C VAL A 57 21.72 -10.33 30.89
N ASP A 58 21.26 -11.57 31.06
CA ASP A 58 19.87 -11.95 30.78
C ASP A 58 18.88 -11.16 31.66
N GLY A 59 17.77 -10.76 31.05
CA GLY A 59 16.66 -10.07 31.73
C GLY A 59 16.95 -8.63 32.14
N THR A 60 18.09 -8.06 31.74
CA THR A 60 18.42 -6.67 32.10
C THR A 60 17.44 -5.67 31.48
N VAL A 61 17.01 -4.71 32.28
CA VAL A 61 16.31 -3.50 31.81
C VAL A 61 17.31 -2.36 31.66
N VAL A 62 17.61 -2.00 30.42
CA VAL A 62 18.44 -0.84 30.07
C VAL A 62 17.54 0.38 29.90
N THR A 63 17.72 1.40 30.72
CA THR A 63 16.96 2.65 30.66
C THR A 63 17.88 3.82 30.27
N VAL A 64 17.55 4.51 29.17
CA VAL A 64 18.12 5.80 28.84
C VAL A 64 17.11 6.86 29.25
N THR A 65 17.43 7.67 30.25
CA THR A 65 16.50 8.68 30.80
C THR A 65 16.33 9.85 29.83
N PRO A 66 15.38 10.77 30.07
CA PRO A 66 15.24 11.98 29.24
C PRO A 66 16.50 12.86 29.17
N SER A 67 17.35 12.83 30.21
CA SER A 67 18.66 13.49 30.25
C SER A 67 19.82 12.60 29.77
N GLY A 68 19.54 11.32 29.53
CA GLY A 68 20.50 10.33 29.07
C GLY A 68 20.78 10.46 27.58
N SER A 69 22.06 10.28 27.23
CA SER A 69 22.52 10.29 25.84
C SER A 69 23.64 9.27 25.66
N VAL A 70 23.44 8.27 24.80
CA VAL A 70 24.48 7.30 24.41
C VAL A 70 24.81 7.51 22.94
N VAL A 71 25.84 8.30 22.65
CA VAL A 71 26.19 8.74 21.28
C VAL A 71 27.60 8.28 20.96
N VAL A 72 27.73 7.30 20.08
CA VAL A 72 28.99 6.59 19.81
C VAL A 72 29.41 6.82 18.36
N PRO A 73 30.45 7.63 18.08
CA PRO A 73 30.75 8.10 16.72
C PRO A 73 31.14 7.05 15.69
N SER A 74 31.59 5.86 16.12
CA SER A 74 32.22 4.87 15.22
C SER A 74 31.87 3.41 15.56
N ALA A 75 30.78 3.19 16.28
CA ALA A 75 30.29 1.86 16.66
C ALA A 75 28.80 1.94 16.99
N ASN A 76 28.18 0.78 17.27
CA ASN A 76 26.81 0.79 17.77
C ASN A 76 26.76 1.51 19.13
N ALA A 77 25.68 2.22 19.42
CA ALA A 77 25.52 2.82 20.75
C ALA A 77 25.26 1.76 21.82
N LEU A 78 24.31 0.86 21.55
CA LEU A 78 23.95 -0.26 22.42
C LEU A 78 24.25 -1.60 21.73
N ASP A 79 24.84 -2.54 22.48
CA ASP A 79 25.09 -3.93 22.07
C ASP A 79 24.55 -4.86 23.18
N LEU A 80 23.33 -5.35 22.95
CA LEU A 80 22.49 -6.06 23.91
C LEU A 80 22.50 -7.57 23.59
N ARG A 81 23.22 -8.34 24.40
CA ARG A 81 23.57 -9.74 24.11
C ARG A 81 22.86 -10.76 25.00
N GLY A 82 22.24 -10.31 26.09
CA GLY A 82 21.48 -11.16 27.01
C GLY A 82 20.09 -11.48 26.47
N ASN A 83 19.53 -12.60 26.91
CA ASN A 83 18.17 -13.02 26.58
C ASN A 83 17.14 -12.26 27.43
N GLY A 84 15.96 -11.97 26.88
CA GLY A 84 14.87 -11.31 27.59
C GLY A 84 15.19 -9.87 28.03
N GLN A 85 16.16 -9.22 27.39
CA GLN A 85 16.53 -7.84 27.72
C GLN A 85 15.42 -6.87 27.29
N THR A 86 15.27 -5.78 28.03
CA THR A 86 14.36 -4.68 27.70
C THR A 86 15.12 -3.37 27.58
N LEU A 87 14.94 -2.65 26.48
CA LEU A 87 15.38 -1.28 26.31
C LEU A 87 14.21 -0.32 26.54
N VAL A 88 14.34 0.59 27.51
CA VAL A 88 13.46 1.73 27.72
C VAL A 88 14.22 2.99 27.32
N ASN A 89 13.93 3.54 26.14
CA ASN A 89 14.58 4.76 25.67
C ASN A 89 13.66 5.97 25.82
N LEU A 90 14.06 6.93 26.65
CA LEU A 90 13.41 8.24 26.81
C LEU A 90 14.32 9.40 26.36
N GLY A 91 15.57 9.09 25.99
CA GLY A 91 16.60 10.07 25.65
C GLY A 91 17.15 9.85 24.24
N GLN A 92 18.47 10.06 24.06
CA GLN A 92 19.15 9.91 22.77
C GLN A 92 20.05 8.67 22.75
N VAL A 93 19.94 7.86 21.70
CA VAL A 93 20.83 6.73 21.40
C VAL A 93 21.26 6.83 19.96
N GLU A 94 22.56 6.98 19.70
CA GLU A 94 23.07 7.25 18.35
C GLU A 94 24.33 6.44 18.04
N GLY A 95 24.26 5.59 17.01
CA GLY A 95 25.38 4.82 16.49
C GLY A 95 25.97 5.46 15.23
N GLY A 96 27.28 5.73 15.23
CA GLY A 96 28.01 6.36 14.13
C GLY A 96 28.90 5.40 13.33
N GLY A 97 29.43 5.87 12.20
CA GLY A 97 30.38 5.11 11.39
C GLY A 97 29.79 3.84 10.76
N ASP A 98 28.67 3.97 10.04
CA ASP A 98 27.92 2.86 9.42
C ASP A 98 27.55 1.77 10.44
N SER A 99 27.12 2.19 11.62
CA SER A 99 26.73 1.29 12.71
C SER A 99 25.24 1.41 13.04
N ASP A 100 24.77 0.44 13.83
CA ASP A 100 23.39 0.39 14.29
C ASP A 100 23.20 1.27 15.55
N ALA A 101 22.05 1.88 15.82
CA ALA A 101 21.83 2.53 17.13
C ALA A 101 21.79 1.46 18.24
N VAL A 102 21.01 0.40 17.99
CA VAL A 102 20.88 -0.78 18.84
C VAL A 102 21.20 -2.01 18.02
N ARG A 103 22.19 -2.79 18.47
CA ARG A 103 22.42 -4.15 18.00
C ARG A 103 22.06 -5.12 19.11
N ALA A 104 21.32 -6.18 18.79
CA ALA A 104 21.07 -7.24 19.75
C ALA A 104 21.28 -8.65 19.18
N SER A 105 21.71 -9.56 20.05
CA SER A 105 22.03 -10.96 19.69
C SER A 105 21.42 -12.00 20.64
N GLY A 106 20.86 -11.60 21.78
CA GLY A 106 20.08 -12.48 22.65
C GLY A 106 18.67 -12.71 22.13
N SER A 107 17.93 -13.66 22.71
CA SER A 107 16.50 -13.86 22.41
C SER A 107 15.62 -12.82 23.09
N ASP A 108 14.39 -12.63 22.58
CA ASP A 108 13.29 -11.96 23.30
C ASP A 108 13.58 -10.50 23.70
N LEU A 109 14.11 -9.70 22.77
CA LEU A 109 14.31 -8.27 22.99
C LEU A 109 12.98 -7.52 22.98
N THR A 110 12.75 -6.72 24.02
CA THR A 110 11.68 -5.71 24.05
C THR A 110 12.26 -4.30 23.97
N VAL A 111 11.72 -3.44 23.10
CA VAL A 111 12.10 -2.04 22.97
C VAL A 111 10.89 -1.15 23.19
N GLU A 112 10.94 -0.31 24.21
CA GLU A 112 9.98 0.75 24.52
C GLU A 112 10.66 2.10 24.22
N ASN A 113 10.31 2.72 23.10
CA ASN A 113 10.95 3.95 22.63
C ASN A 113 10.01 5.16 22.71
N SER A 114 10.34 6.12 23.58
CA SER A 114 9.74 7.47 23.59
C SER A 114 10.78 8.57 23.30
N GLY A 115 12.04 8.20 23.10
CA GLY A 115 13.14 9.10 22.73
C GLY A 115 13.55 8.94 21.27
N THR A 116 14.82 9.24 20.98
CA THR A 116 15.40 9.12 19.64
C THR A 116 16.42 7.99 19.58
N LEU A 117 16.22 7.05 18.66
CA LEU A 117 17.21 6.08 18.22
C LEU A 117 17.70 6.49 16.82
N THR A 118 19.00 6.68 16.63
CA THR A 118 19.57 7.07 15.33
C THR A 118 20.73 6.15 14.94
N GLY A 119 20.57 5.46 13.83
CA GLY A 119 21.61 4.62 13.24
C GLY A 119 22.15 5.20 11.95
N THR A 120 23.47 5.27 11.81
CA THR A 120 24.09 5.61 10.51
C THR A 120 24.00 4.47 9.49
N ASP A 121 23.78 3.23 9.94
CA ASP A 121 23.33 2.10 9.13
C ASP A 121 21.88 1.74 9.45
N ARG A 122 21.61 1.25 10.67
CA ARG A 122 20.28 0.80 11.10
C ARG A 122 19.86 1.34 12.46
N GLY A 123 18.57 1.59 12.67
CA GLY A 123 18.08 2.01 13.99
C GLY A 123 18.22 0.87 15.00
N ILE A 124 17.54 -0.25 14.71
CA ILE A 124 17.59 -1.48 15.51
C ILE A 124 17.94 -2.64 14.58
N ARG A 125 18.93 -3.44 14.98
CA ARG A 125 19.34 -4.65 14.26
C ARG A 125 19.41 -5.84 15.19
N LEU A 126 18.70 -6.92 14.84
CA LEU A 126 18.96 -8.24 15.40
C LEU A 126 19.97 -8.99 14.51
N VAL A 127 20.97 -9.59 15.16
CA VAL A 127 22.04 -10.36 14.48
C VAL A 127 22.11 -11.80 14.96
N GLY A 128 21.22 -12.21 15.86
CA GLY A 128 21.18 -13.55 16.46
C GLY A 128 20.01 -13.71 17.43
N GLY A 129 20.03 -14.80 18.18
CA GLY A 129 18.96 -15.16 19.11
C GLY A 129 17.89 -16.04 18.46
N THR A 130 17.25 -16.88 19.26
CA THR A 130 16.03 -17.62 18.90
C THR A 130 14.93 -17.14 19.82
N GLY A 131 13.92 -16.44 19.32
CA GLY A 131 12.86 -15.88 20.17
C GLY A 131 12.09 -14.77 19.46
N GLY A 132 11.24 -14.09 20.20
CA GLY A 132 10.45 -12.97 19.68
C GLY A 132 11.20 -11.64 19.72
N PHE A 133 10.63 -10.65 19.05
CA PHE A 133 10.98 -9.24 19.18
C PHE A 133 9.70 -8.44 19.40
N THR A 134 9.74 -7.48 20.32
CA THR A 134 8.65 -6.52 20.51
C THR A 134 9.19 -5.11 20.46
N LEU A 135 8.70 -4.32 19.52
CA LEU A 135 8.93 -2.88 19.46
C LEU A 135 7.63 -2.14 19.76
N ARG A 136 7.70 -1.21 20.71
CA ARG A 136 6.71 -0.17 20.92
C ARG A 136 7.36 1.20 20.76
N ASN A 137 7.11 1.83 19.62
CA ASN A 137 7.51 3.21 19.38
C ASN A 137 6.35 4.14 19.75
N HIS A 138 6.51 4.88 20.84
CA HIS A 138 5.52 5.80 21.38
C HIS A 138 5.41 7.08 20.55
N GLU A 139 4.43 7.94 20.85
CA GLU A 139 4.08 9.11 20.03
C GLU A 139 5.25 10.08 19.80
N ASP A 140 6.06 10.33 20.82
CA ASP A 140 7.27 11.16 20.72
C ASP A 140 8.50 10.38 20.23
N GLY A 141 8.38 9.06 20.10
CA GLY A 141 9.46 8.15 19.74
C GLY A 141 9.87 8.28 18.28
N GLN A 142 11.18 8.34 18.05
CA GLN A 142 11.78 8.38 16.72
C GLN A 142 12.80 7.26 16.55
N ILE A 143 12.71 6.53 15.44
CA ILE A 143 13.71 5.55 15.01
C ILE A 143 14.15 5.97 13.62
N LEU A 144 15.37 6.46 13.51
CA LEU A 144 15.93 7.04 12.30
C LEU A 144 17.11 6.21 11.83
N ALA A 145 17.16 5.90 10.54
CA ALA A 145 18.28 5.18 9.95
C ALA A 145 18.58 5.64 8.52
N ARG A 146 19.78 5.30 8.05
CA ARG A 146 20.09 5.45 6.64
C ARG A 146 19.52 4.29 5.81
N ARG A 147 19.81 3.02 6.16
CA ARG A 147 19.45 1.85 5.34
C ARG A 147 18.22 1.10 5.84
N GLN A 148 18.18 0.69 7.10
CA GLN A 148 16.97 0.05 7.66
C GLN A 148 16.66 0.58 9.04
N ALA A 149 15.46 1.12 9.29
CA ALA A 149 15.13 1.61 10.63
C ALA A 149 15.05 0.44 11.63
N VAL A 150 14.40 -0.66 11.24
CA VAL A 150 14.37 -1.91 12.02
C VAL A 150 14.62 -3.11 11.11
N ARG A 151 15.64 -3.92 11.42
CA ARG A 151 15.96 -5.16 10.68
C ARG A 151 16.14 -6.33 11.64
N LEU A 152 15.38 -7.41 11.42
CA LEU A 152 15.45 -8.59 12.28
C LEU A 152 16.31 -9.73 11.70
N ASP A 153 16.56 -9.75 10.38
CA ASP A 153 17.12 -10.95 9.74
C ASP A 153 18.51 -10.70 9.14
N ASN A 154 19.47 -11.53 9.56
CA ASN A 154 20.63 -11.85 8.74
C ASN A 154 20.88 -13.35 8.65
N ASP A 155 20.58 -14.14 9.69
CA ASP A 155 20.88 -15.59 9.69
C ASP A 155 19.75 -16.50 10.23
N ALA A 156 18.79 -15.97 11.00
CA ALA A 156 17.66 -16.73 11.54
C ALA A 156 16.34 -16.06 11.18
N LEU A 157 15.37 -16.84 10.73
CA LEU A 157 14.00 -16.39 10.47
C LEU A 157 13.27 -16.27 11.81
N LEU A 158 13.18 -15.06 12.35
CA LEU A 158 12.52 -14.83 13.63
C LEU A 158 11.01 -14.77 13.43
N ALA A 159 10.29 -15.66 14.12
CA ALA A 159 8.84 -15.75 13.98
C ALA A 159 8.11 -14.96 15.07
N GLY A 160 6.92 -14.45 14.75
CA GLY A 160 6.00 -13.91 15.76
C GLY A 160 6.43 -12.56 16.34
N ASN A 161 7.13 -11.72 15.57
CA ASN A 161 7.57 -10.41 16.04
C ASN A 161 6.41 -9.40 16.02
N LEU A 162 6.43 -8.45 16.97
CA LEU A 162 5.44 -7.39 17.09
C LEU A 162 6.08 -6.01 16.92
N PHE A 163 5.52 -5.20 16.03
CA PHE A 163 5.89 -3.80 15.82
C PHE A 163 4.66 -2.92 16.05
N GLU A 164 4.64 -2.16 17.14
CA GLU A 164 3.61 -1.15 17.42
C GLU A 164 4.20 0.25 17.27
N ASN A 165 3.62 1.08 16.40
CA ASN A 165 4.12 2.42 16.13
C ASN A 165 3.05 3.49 16.35
N ARG A 166 3.39 4.51 17.14
CA ARG A 166 2.63 5.76 17.34
C ARG A 166 3.45 7.00 16.99
N GLY A 167 4.77 6.85 16.84
CA GLY A 167 5.70 7.94 16.50
C GLY A 167 6.24 7.80 15.07
N LEU A 168 7.53 8.09 14.89
CA LEU A 168 8.21 8.02 13.60
C LEU A 168 9.18 6.83 13.53
N ILE A 169 9.05 6.03 12.48
CA ILE A 169 10.05 5.06 12.03
C ILE A 169 10.44 5.42 10.60
N GLU A 170 11.68 5.84 10.39
CA GLU A 170 12.14 6.37 9.10
C GLU A 170 13.49 5.78 8.71
N SER A 171 13.58 5.35 7.45
CA SER A 171 14.83 5.05 6.77
C SER A 171 15.00 5.95 5.55
N THR A 172 16.15 6.57 5.38
CA THR A 172 16.35 7.55 4.29
C THR A 172 16.62 6.93 2.92
N GLU A 173 17.28 5.76 2.89
CA GLU A 173 17.75 5.05 1.68
C GLU A 173 17.27 3.59 1.65
N GLY A 174 16.49 3.12 2.62
CA GLY A 174 15.95 1.77 2.55
C GLY A 174 14.67 1.61 3.34
N ARG A 175 14.44 0.43 3.92
CA ARG A 175 13.14 0.05 4.50
C ARG A 175 12.92 0.58 5.92
N ALA A 176 11.68 0.92 6.27
CA ALA A 176 11.35 1.22 7.66
C ALA A 176 11.40 -0.06 8.49
N ILE A 177 10.77 -1.14 8.02
CA ILE A 177 10.76 -2.44 8.67
C ILE A 177 11.15 -3.53 7.67
N GLN A 178 12.11 -4.37 8.06
CA GLN A 178 12.45 -5.60 7.34
C GLN A 178 12.42 -6.78 8.31
N SER A 179 11.41 -7.64 8.15
CA SER A 179 11.29 -8.88 8.91
C SER A 179 10.67 -10.03 8.10
N ARG A 180 11.53 -10.94 7.66
CA ARG A 180 11.27 -12.05 6.74
C ARG A 180 10.89 -13.36 7.45
N GLY A 181 11.02 -13.46 8.77
CA GLY A 181 10.48 -14.61 9.48
C GLY A 181 8.94 -14.62 9.49
N PRO A 182 8.29 -15.78 9.75
CA PRO A 182 6.84 -15.89 9.62
C PRO A 182 6.07 -15.33 10.83
N GLY A 183 4.80 -14.95 10.64
CA GLY A 183 3.90 -14.67 11.76
C GLY A 183 4.07 -13.26 12.36
N ASN A 184 4.75 -12.35 11.67
CA ASN A 184 5.01 -11.01 12.18
C ASN A 184 3.78 -10.13 12.11
N THR A 185 3.65 -9.23 13.07
CA THR A 185 2.53 -8.29 13.16
C THR A 185 3.05 -6.85 13.24
N VAL A 186 2.57 -5.99 12.34
CA VAL A 186 2.80 -4.55 12.34
C VAL A 186 1.48 -3.82 12.62
N ILE A 187 1.46 -2.98 13.65
CA ILE A 187 0.35 -2.11 14.00
C ILE A 187 0.84 -0.66 13.95
N ASN A 188 0.46 0.06 12.90
CA ASN A 188 0.73 1.49 12.77
C ASN A 188 -0.51 2.26 13.24
N HIS A 189 -0.43 2.95 14.38
CA HIS A 189 -1.55 3.72 14.92
C HIS A 189 -1.75 5.05 14.18
N ALA A 190 -2.86 5.74 14.45
CA ALA A 190 -3.27 6.95 13.72
C ALA A 190 -2.23 8.08 13.71
N THR A 191 -1.41 8.20 14.75
CA THR A 191 -0.31 9.18 14.83
C THR A 191 1.00 8.65 14.24
N GLY A 192 1.07 7.34 14.00
CA GLY A 192 2.26 6.64 13.54
C GLY A 192 2.58 6.94 12.08
N ARG A 193 3.86 7.17 11.82
CA ARG A 193 4.44 7.36 10.49
C ARG A 193 5.55 6.36 10.28
N MET A 194 5.46 5.59 9.20
CA MET A 194 6.52 4.71 8.70
C MET A 194 6.95 5.21 7.33
N LEU A 195 8.22 5.57 7.20
CA LEU A 195 8.77 6.16 5.99
C LEU A 195 9.98 5.37 5.48
N GLY A 196 9.93 4.95 4.21
CA GLY A 196 11.00 4.21 3.53
C GLY A 196 11.65 5.03 2.42
N GLY A 197 12.95 4.88 2.23
CA GLY A 197 13.66 5.31 1.02
C GLY A 197 13.66 4.25 -0.09
N GLU A 198 13.33 3.01 0.27
CA GLU A 198 12.94 1.86 -0.56
C GLU A 198 11.60 1.34 0.01
N GLU A 199 11.13 0.18 -0.44
CA GLU A 199 10.06 -0.64 0.16
C GLU A 199 9.85 -0.35 1.66
N VAL A 200 8.69 0.17 2.08
CA VAL A 200 8.55 0.69 3.46
C VAL A 200 8.54 -0.46 4.47
N ILE A 201 7.76 -1.51 4.19
CA ILE A 201 7.64 -2.70 5.02
C ILE A 201 7.86 -3.94 4.14
N GLU A 202 8.86 -4.74 4.49
CA GLU A 202 9.10 -6.05 3.86
C GLU A 202 8.85 -7.18 4.86
N GLY A 203 7.91 -8.04 4.48
CA GLY A 203 7.57 -9.30 5.11
C GLY A 203 7.73 -10.49 4.17
N ARG A 204 7.42 -11.68 4.69
CA ARG A 204 7.31 -12.91 3.88
C ARG A 204 6.02 -13.62 4.25
N MET A 205 6.08 -14.66 5.08
CA MET A 205 4.93 -15.52 5.33
C MET A 205 4.14 -15.12 6.58
N ASP A 206 2.83 -15.35 6.56
CA ASP A 206 1.93 -15.10 7.70
C ASP A 206 2.15 -13.69 8.29
N PHE A 207 2.30 -12.69 7.42
CA PHE A 207 2.63 -11.32 7.77
C PHE A 207 1.36 -10.47 7.89
N HIS A 208 1.16 -9.84 9.03
CA HIS A 208 -0.06 -9.09 9.34
C HIS A 208 0.23 -7.62 9.53
N VAL A 209 -0.44 -6.76 8.76
CA VAL A 209 -0.37 -5.30 8.92
C VAL A 209 -1.75 -4.75 9.26
N THR A 210 -1.83 -3.93 10.30
CA THR A 210 -2.97 -3.04 10.55
C THR A 210 -2.48 -1.60 10.55
N ASN A 211 -2.95 -0.81 9.58
CA ASN A 211 -2.55 0.58 9.43
C ASN A 211 -3.71 1.53 9.73
N TYR A 212 -3.51 2.45 10.67
CA TYR A 212 -4.39 3.59 10.94
C TYR A 212 -3.71 4.92 10.62
N GLY A 213 -2.38 4.93 10.44
CA GLY A 213 -1.56 6.12 10.23
C GLY A 213 -1.05 6.22 8.80
N LEU A 214 0.20 6.66 8.65
CA LEU A 214 0.88 6.79 7.36
C LEU A 214 1.95 5.71 7.19
N ILE A 215 1.90 5.00 6.06
CA ILE A 215 2.98 4.20 5.50
C ILE A 215 3.27 4.80 4.13
N ALA A 216 4.48 5.31 3.90
CA ALA A 216 4.79 5.97 2.63
C ALA A 216 6.27 5.91 2.26
N LEU A 217 6.55 5.86 0.98
CA LEU A 217 7.88 6.24 0.50
C LEU A 217 8.15 7.70 0.79
N ARG A 218 9.39 8.00 1.17
CA ARG A 218 9.85 9.36 1.40
C ARG A 218 9.73 10.18 0.12
N GLY A 219 9.08 11.33 0.22
CA GLY A 219 8.79 12.19 -0.93
C GLY A 219 7.34 12.12 -1.39
N LEU A 220 6.59 11.09 -0.99
CA LEU A 220 5.15 11.01 -1.24
C LEU A 220 4.35 11.66 -0.09
N GLU A 221 3.35 12.44 -0.45
CA GLU A 221 2.41 13.06 0.49
C GLU A 221 0.98 12.91 -0.01
N TRP A 222 0.02 12.74 0.92
CA TRP A 222 -1.41 12.63 0.64
C TRP A 222 -2.15 13.86 1.15
N ASP A 223 -3.03 14.41 0.32
CA ASP A 223 -3.98 15.45 0.65
C ASP A 223 -5.40 14.85 0.77
N PRO A 224 -5.93 14.70 2.00
CA PRO A 224 -7.26 14.13 2.21
C PRO A 224 -8.41 15.07 1.81
N ASP A 225 -8.17 16.38 1.64
CA ASP A 225 -9.21 17.34 1.29
C ASP A 225 -9.54 17.28 -0.22
N THR A 226 -8.53 16.97 -1.04
CA THR A 226 -8.65 16.89 -2.50
C THR A 226 -8.61 15.46 -3.03
N PHE A 227 -8.30 14.47 -2.19
CA PHE A 227 -8.02 13.09 -2.61
C PHE A 227 -6.91 13.03 -3.68
N THR A 228 -5.83 13.76 -3.43
CA THR A 228 -4.68 13.80 -4.34
C THR A 228 -3.40 13.52 -3.58
N TRP A 229 -2.39 13.07 -4.31
CA TRP A 229 -1.05 12.86 -3.78
C TRP A 229 -0.04 13.72 -4.55
N THR A 230 1.12 13.93 -3.95
CA THR A 230 2.26 14.60 -4.58
C THR A 230 3.51 13.75 -4.47
N ASP A 231 4.31 13.74 -5.52
CA ASP A 231 5.66 13.17 -5.51
C ASP A 231 6.71 14.28 -5.55
N ASN A 232 7.47 14.39 -4.46
CA ASN A 232 8.56 15.34 -4.26
C ASN A 232 9.94 14.67 -4.33
N GLY A 233 10.10 13.68 -5.22
CA GLY A 233 11.35 12.98 -5.47
C GLY A 233 11.47 11.67 -4.70
N ALA A 234 10.38 10.92 -4.61
CA ALA A 234 10.39 9.55 -4.11
C ALA A 234 11.23 8.64 -5.01
N THR A 235 11.83 7.62 -4.39
CA THR A 235 12.49 6.54 -5.14
C THR A 235 11.43 5.82 -5.98
N VAL A 236 11.77 5.57 -7.24
CA VAL A 236 10.91 4.85 -8.19
C VAL A 236 11.06 3.35 -8.00
N ASP A 237 10.07 2.57 -8.40
CA ASP A 237 10.12 1.10 -8.41
C ASP A 237 10.20 0.52 -6.97
N GLU A 238 9.40 1.08 -6.05
CA GLU A 238 9.42 0.69 -4.64
C GLU A 238 8.01 0.57 -4.04
N ASP A 239 7.83 -0.41 -3.16
CA ASP A 239 6.52 -0.75 -2.59
C ASP A 239 6.21 -0.01 -1.29
N GLY A 240 4.92 0.13 -1.01
CA GLY A 240 4.44 0.49 0.32
C GLY A 240 4.63 -0.67 1.28
N ILE A 241 4.11 -1.85 0.91
CA ILE A 241 4.18 -3.07 1.70
C ILE A 241 4.37 -4.25 0.76
N GLN A 242 5.37 -5.09 1.03
CA GLN A 242 5.59 -6.34 0.31
C GLN A 242 5.56 -7.53 1.27
N PHE A 243 4.79 -8.57 0.95
CA PHE A 243 4.80 -9.84 1.68
C PHE A 243 4.23 -10.99 0.85
N ALA A 244 4.70 -12.20 1.13
CA ALA A 244 4.29 -13.38 0.39
C ALA A 244 2.91 -13.92 0.80
N SER A 245 2.66 -14.01 2.12
CA SER A 245 1.35 -14.42 2.63
C SER A 245 0.95 -13.68 3.89
N GLY A 246 -0.35 -13.44 4.06
CA GLY A 246 -0.87 -12.86 5.29
C GLY A 246 -2.06 -11.93 5.07
N SER A 247 -2.09 -10.81 5.81
CA SER A 247 -3.20 -9.88 5.74
C SER A 247 -2.82 -8.41 5.94
N VAL A 248 -3.38 -7.52 5.13
CA VAL A 248 -3.34 -6.07 5.33
C VAL A 248 -4.73 -5.55 5.65
N HIS A 249 -4.87 -4.86 6.77
CA HIS A 249 -6.05 -4.08 7.15
C HIS A 249 -5.69 -2.60 7.16
N ASN A 250 -6.11 -1.87 6.12
CA ASN A 250 -5.78 -0.46 5.96
C ASN A 250 -6.97 0.44 6.30
N HIS A 251 -6.80 1.27 7.31
CA HIS A 251 -7.69 2.37 7.70
C HIS A 251 -7.05 3.74 7.46
N GLY A 252 -5.74 3.79 7.26
CA GLY A 252 -4.93 4.99 7.07
C GLY A 252 -4.51 5.17 5.60
N VAL A 253 -3.29 5.64 5.39
CA VAL A 253 -2.75 5.91 4.04
C VAL A 253 -1.52 5.03 3.78
N ILE A 254 -1.48 4.42 2.60
CA ILE A 254 -0.34 3.69 2.03
C ILE A 254 0.02 4.34 0.69
N LEU A 255 1.25 4.84 0.54
CA LEU A 255 1.75 5.47 -0.68
C LEU A 255 3.06 4.82 -1.16
N ALA A 256 3.11 4.46 -2.43
CA ALA A 256 4.25 3.79 -3.06
C ALA A 256 4.51 4.33 -4.48
N THR A 257 5.57 3.89 -5.14
CA THR A 257 5.86 4.22 -6.54
C THR A 257 5.79 3.02 -7.48
N ASP A 258 6.01 1.79 -6.98
CA ASP A 258 5.64 0.56 -7.67
C ASP A 258 4.29 0.08 -7.16
N ASP A 259 4.25 -0.72 -6.09
CA ASP A 259 2.99 -1.21 -5.54
C ASP A 259 2.61 -0.59 -4.21
N GLY A 260 1.35 -0.20 -4.09
CA GLY A 260 0.81 0.14 -2.77
C GLY A 260 0.94 -1.05 -1.81
N VAL A 261 0.52 -2.22 -2.30
CA VAL A 261 0.69 -3.52 -1.64
C VAL A 261 1.03 -4.59 -2.68
N ASP A 262 2.16 -5.27 -2.51
CA ASP A 262 2.57 -6.47 -3.24
C ASP A 262 2.26 -7.72 -2.39
N ILE A 263 1.52 -8.68 -2.96
CA ILE A 263 1.02 -9.89 -2.29
C ILE A 263 0.97 -11.12 -3.20
N ASP A 264 1.49 -12.26 -2.74
CA ASP A 264 1.34 -13.54 -3.48
C ASP A 264 0.04 -14.27 -3.09
N GLU A 265 -0.27 -14.37 -1.78
CA GLU A 265 -1.50 -14.98 -1.26
C GLU A 265 -2.04 -14.29 0.01
N GLY A 266 -3.35 -14.40 0.26
CA GLY A 266 -3.95 -13.93 1.52
C GLY A 266 -5.02 -12.88 1.33
N THR A 267 -5.01 -11.81 2.15
CA THR A 267 -6.11 -10.84 2.17
C THR A 267 -5.66 -9.39 2.28
N VAL A 268 -6.21 -8.52 1.46
CA VAL A 268 -6.10 -7.06 1.62
C VAL A 268 -7.49 -6.48 1.84
N HIS A 269 -7.71 -5.87 3.00
CA HIS A 269 -8.92 -5.11 3.30
C HIS A 269 -8.57 -3.62 3.44
N ASN A 270 -8.90 -2.85 2.41
CA ASN A 270 -8.88 -1.40 2.47
C ASN A 270 -10.23 -0.88 2.99
N HIS A 271 -10.27 -0.46 4.25
CA HIS A 271 -11.50 0.00 4.91
C HIS A 271 -11.94 1.37 4.38
N ALA A 272 -13.14 1.81 4.78
CA ALA A 272 -13.78 3.03 4.24
C ALA A 272 -12.96 4.33 4.35
N THR A 273 -12.06 4.43 5.34
CA THR A 273 -11.15 5.57 5.51
C THR A 273 -9.77 5.34 4.89
N GLY A 274 -9.52 4.11 4.43
CA GLY A 274 -8.25 3.65 3.90
C GLY A 274 -7.99 4.18 2.49
N VAL A 275 -6.73 4.53 2.26
CA VAL A 275 -6.18 4.98 0.98
C VAL A 275 -4.98 4.11 0.64
N ILE A 276 -4.97 3.54 -0.56
CA ILE A 276 -3.82 2.83 -1.12
C ILE A 276 -3.53 3.44 -2.49
N VAL A 277 -2.32 3.96 -2.68
CA VAL A 277 -1.93 4.63 -3.92
C VAL A 277 -0.58 4.14 -4.39
N SER A 278 -0.51 3.73 -5.66
CA SER A 278 0.72 3.70 -6.43
C SER A 278 0.86 4.98 -7.26
N ALA A 279 1.99 5.67 -7.05
CA ALA A 279 2.44 6.83 -7.81
C ALA A 279 3.15 6.45 -9.11
N GLY A 280 3.18 5.16 -9.48
CA GLY A 280 3.81 4.67 -10.71
C GLY A 280 3.28 5.35 -11.97
N VAL A 281 4.02 5.22 -13.07
CA VAL A 281 3.60 5.88 -14.32
C VAL A 281 2.41 5.15 -14.94
N ASP A 282 1.45 5.89 -15.52
CA ASP A 282 0.17 5.35 -16.03
C ASP A 282 0.32 4.19 -17.05
N THR A 283 1.48 4.08 -17.68
CA THR A 283 1.79 3.05 -18.69
C THR A 283 2.36 1.77 -18.11
N GLU A 284 2.81 1.78 -16.85
CA GLU A 284 3.33 0.59 -16.17
C GLU A 284 2.16 -0.27 -15.70
N ARG A 285 2.25 -1.57 -16.00
CA ARG A 285 1.23 -2.52 -15.61
C ARG A 285 1.43 -3.03 -14.19
N ASN A 286 2.70 -3.17 -13.79
CA ASN A 286 3.12 -3.80 -12.55
C ASN A 286 3.22 -2.83 -11.38
N ALA A 287 3.00 -1.53 -11.59
CA ALA A 287 2.91 -0.56 -10.51
C ALA A 287 1.43 -0.34 -10.18
N ALA A 288 0.85 -1.17 -9.33
CA ALA A 288 -0.58 -1.15 -9.02
C ALA A 288 -0.87 -0.64 -7.61
N GLY A 289 -2.12 -0.24 -7.36
CA GLY A 289 -2.55 -0.03 -5.97
C GLY A 289 -2.36 -1.29 -5.14
N ILE A 290 -2.75 -2.44 -5.70
CA ILE A 290 -2.43 -3.79 -5.21
C ILE A 290 -1.95 -4.62 -6.40
N ASP A 291 -0.73 -5.16 -6.35
CA ASP A 291 -0.26 -6.18 -7.30
C ASP A 291 -0.29 -7.58 -6.69
N ILE A 292 -0.44 -8.57 -7.56
CA ILE A 292 -0.61 -9.97 -7.19
C ILE A 292 0.43 -10.81 -7.92
N ASP A 293 1.35 -11.36 -7.15
CA ASP A 293 2.51 -12.07 -7.66
C ASP A 293 2.18 -13.51 -8.06
N GLU A 294 2.85 -14.02 -9.10
CA GLU A 294 2.62 -15.41 -9.56
C GLU A 294 3.36 -16.47 -8.73
N VAL A 295 4.37 -16.05 -7.96
CA VAL A 295 5.29 -16.93 -7.25
C VAL A 295 5.22 -16.69 -5.75
N LEU A 296 5.03 -17.76 -4.96
CA LEU A 296 5.10 -17.66 -3.51
C LEU A 296 6.55 -17.43 -3.04
N GLN A 297 6.88 -16.23 -2.57
CA GLN A 297 8.18 -15.82 -2.08
C GLN A 297 8.39 -16.20 -0.60
N ASP A 298 8.66 -17.47 -0.34
CA ASP A 298 9.01 -17.91 1.02
C ASP A 298 10.32 -17.28 1.52
N PRO A 299 10.59 -17.30 2.84
CA PRO A 299 11.84 -16.75 3.37
C PRO A 299 13.10 -17.46 2.86
N GLY A 300 12.98 -18.70 2.38
CA GLY A 300 14.04 -19.46 1.71
C GLY A 300 14.13 -19.24 0.20
N GLY A 301 13.32 -18.33 -0.35
CA GLY A 301 13.09 -18.15 -1.78
C GLY A 301 11.94 -19.02 -2.31
N PRO A 302 11.57 -18.81 -3.59
CA PRO A 302 10.51 -19.57 -4.25
C PRO A 302 10.67 -21.09 -4.14
N ARG A 303 9.60 -21.78 -3.77
CA ARG A 303 9.54 -23.26 -3.81
C ARG A 303 9.05 -23.72 -5.18
N ASP A 304 9.86 -24.56 -5.84
CA ASP A 304 9.55 -25.07 -7.18
C ASP A 304 8.21 -25.83 -7.20
N GLY A 305 7.29 -25.40 -8.07
CA GLY A 305 5.96 -25.97 -8.24
C GLY A 305 4.92 -25.60 -7.18
N GLU A 306 5.24 -24.73 -6.22
CA GLU A 306 4.26 -24.20 -5.27
C GLU A 306 3.56 -22.99 -5.87
N ILE A 307 2.26 -23.12 -6.10
CA ILE A 307 1.41 -22.04 -6.60
C ILE A 307 0.84 -21.33 -5.37
N PRO A 308 0.84 -19.97 -5.33
CA PRO A 308 0.15 -19.23 -4.28
C PRO A 308 -1.31 -19.68 -4.13
N ARG A 309 -1.85 -19.55 -2.93
CA ARG A 309 -3.28 -19.79 -2.66
C ARG A 309 -4.09 -18.58 -3.10
N LYS A 310 -5.38 -18.63 -2.80
CA LYS A 310 -6.34 -17.59 -3.14
C LYS A 310 -5.97 -16.25 -2.51
N VAL A 311 -6.08 -15.19 -3.31
CA VAL A 311 -6.08 -13.79 -2.85
C VAL A 311 -7.52 -13.30 -2.66
N THR A 312 -7.77 -12.55 -1.60
CA THR A 312 -9.04 -11.86 -1.34
C THR A 312 -8.79 -10.38 -1.15
N ILE A 313 -9.40 -9.54 -1.98
CA ILE A 313 -9.33 -8.08 -1.87
C ILE A 313 -10.71 -7.54 -1.51
N MET A 314 -10.78 -6.78 -0.43
CA MET A 314 -11.99 -6.08 0.02
C MET A 314 -11.69 -4.59 0.03
N ASN A 315 -12.37 -3.82 -0.81
CA ASN A 315 -12.20 -2.37 -0.87
C ASN A 315 -13.49 -1.64 -0.52
N ASP A 316 -13.48 -0.98 0.62
CA ASP A 316 -14.50 -0.02 1.04
C ASP A 316 -14.01 1.44 0.92
N GLY A 317 -12.69 1.63 0.78
CA GLY A 317 -12.01 2.93 0.74
C GLY A 317 -11.63 3.39 -0.67
N TYR A 318 -10.42 3.92 -0.81
CA TYR A 318 -9.87 4.41 -2.07
C TYR A 318 -8.61 3.64 -2.48
N ILE A 319 -8.59 3.10 -3.70
CA ILE A 319 -7.40 2.49 -4.31
C ILE A 319 -7.15 3.12 -5.67
N GLU A 320 -5.92 3.58 -5.89
CA GLU A 320 -5.49 4.20 -7.14
C GLU A 320 -4.12 3.69 -7.57
N GLY A 321 -3.96 3.50 -8.87
CA GLY A 321 -2.65 3.33 -9.50
C GLY A 321 -2.77 3.39 -11.02
N PRO A 322 -1.66 3.19 -11.75
CA PRO A 322 -1.69 2.79 -13.17
C PRO A 322 -2.73 1.70 -13.43
N ARG A 323 -2.80 0.72 -12.53
CA ARG A 323 -3.95 -0.15 -12.25
C ARG A 323 -4.33 0.01 -10.78
N ALA A 324 -5.62 -0.05 -10.45
CA ALA A 324 -6.00 -0.12 -9.04
C ALA A 324 -5.65 -1.50 -8.46
N ILE A 325 -5.93 -2.55 -9.22
CA ILE A 325 -5.56 -3.94 -8.90
C ILE A 325 -4.97 -4.57 -10.16
N ALA A 326 -3.77 -5.14 -10.05
CA ALA A 326 -3.14 -5.93 -11.11
C ALA A 326 -2.77 -7.31 -10.58
N ALA A 327 -2.59 -8.25 -11.51
CA ALA A 327 -1.94 -9.51 -11.25
C ALA A 327 -0.83 -9.73 -12.28
N ALA A 328 0.30 -10.25 -11.84
CA ALA A 328 1.40 -10.61 -12.71
C ALA A 328 0.94 -11.58 -13.82
N GLU A 329 1.55 -11.49 -15.01
CA GLU A 329 1.07 -12.21 -16.20
C GLU A 329 1.02 -13.74 -16.00
N GLY A 330 1.89 -14.27 -15.15
CA GLY A 330 1.96 -15.69 -14.81
C GLY A 330 1.01 -16.15 -13.69
N ALA A 331 0.23 -15.26 -13.08
CA ALA A 331 -0.61 -15.62 -11.94
C ALA A 331 -1.73 -16.58 -12.37
N VAL A 332 -1.88 -17.68 -11.63
CA VAL A 332 -2.84 -18.77 -11.93
C VAL A 332 -3.75 -19.14 -10.75
N HIS A 333 -3.54 -18.52 -9.60
CA HIS A 333 -4.29 -18.83 -8.39
C HIS A 333 -5.68 -18.15 -8.40
N PRO A 334 -6.66 -18.62 -7.62
CA PRO A 334 -7.99 -18.00 -7.57
C PRO A 334 -7.98 -16.62 -6.92
N ILE A 335 -8.95 -15.77 -7.24
CA ILE A 335 -9.07 -14.43 -6.64
C ILE A 335 -10.53 -14.04 -6.38
N ASP A 336 -10.79 -13.45 -5.21
CA ASP A 336 -12.04 -12.74 -4.94
C ASP A 336 -11.76 -11.25 -4.75
N ILE A 337 -12.53 -10.40 -5.43
CA ILE A 337 -12.53 -8.96 -5.25
C ILE A 337 -13.93 -8.53 -4.84
N LEU A 338 -14.06 -7.87 -3.70
CA LEU A 338 -15.27 -7.19 -3.26
C LEU A 338 -15.00 -5.70 -3.24
N ASN A 339 -15.77 -4.93 -4.01
CA ASN A 339 -15.71 -3.49 -4.01
C ASN A 339 -17.03 -2.89 -3.51
N THR A 340 -16.91 -2.00 -2.53
CA THR A 340 -17.91 -1.03 -2.07
C THR A 340 -17.36 0.40 -2.04
N GLY A 341 -16.05 0.57 -2.30
CA GLY A 341 -15.36 1.85 -2.38
C GLY A 341 -15.01 2.27 -3.82
N THR A 342 -13.90 2.99 -3.95
CA THR A 342 -13.40 3.56 -5.20
C THR A 342 -12.16 2.82 -5.70
N LEU A 343 -12.14 2.47 -6.99
CA LEU A 343 -10.99 1.94 -7.73
C LEU A 343 -10.70 2.86 -8.91
N ILE A 344 -9.48 3.40 -9.00
CA ILE A 344 -9.04 4.24 -10.12
C ILE A 344 -7.84 3.61 -10.81
N GLY A 345 -8.03 3.21 -12.07
CA GLY A 345 -6.97 2.81 -12.97
C GLY A 345 -6.58 3.93 -13.89
N ARG A 346 -5.59 4.75 -13.51
CA ARG A 346 -5.15 5.93 -14.28
C ARG A 346 -4.72 5.58 -15.71
N GLY A 347 -4.19 4.37 -15.92
CA GLY A 347 -3.84 3.83 -17.24
C GLY A 347 -5.02 3.39 -18.11
N GLY A 348 -6.26 3.60 -17.67
CA GLY A 348 -7.50 3.22 -18.37
C GLY A 348 -8.06 1.85 -18.01
N THR A 349 -7.35 1.06 -17.18
CA THR A 349 -7.81 -0.23 -16.67
C THR A 349 -7.73 -0.21 -15.15
N ALA A 350 -8.85 -0.43 -14.46
CA ALA A 350 -8.90 -0.45 -13.00
C ALA A 350 -8.47 -1.81 -12.43
N ILE A 351 -8.96 -2.91 -13.03
CA ILE A 351 -8.62 -4.28 -12.61
C ILE A 351 -8.04 -5.03 -13.82
N ASP A 352 -6.80 -5.47 -13.70
CA ASP A 352 -6.06 -6.16 -14.76
C ASP A 352 -5.58 -7.55 -14.28
N LEU A 353 -6.43 -8.57 -14.43
CA LEU A 353 -6.09 -9.93 -14.04
C LEU A 353 -5.29 -10.65 -15.13
N ALA A 354 -4.49 -11.63 -14.69
CA ALA A 354 -3.65 -12.43 -15.56
C ALA A 354 -4.48 -13.23 -16.58
N PRO A 355 -4.00 -13.43 -17.83
CA PRO A 355 -4.68 -14.30 -18.79
C PRO A 355 -4.86 -15.73 -18.27
N GLY A 356 -3.96 -16.21 -17.41
CA GLY A 356 -4.01 -17.53 -16.78
C GLY A 356 -4.67 -17.57 -15.40
N GLN A 357 -5.22 -16.44 -14.91
CA GLN A 357 -5.76 -16.35 -13.55
C GLN A 357 -6.74 -17.50 -13.27
N GLY A 358 -6.69 -18.06 -12.07
CA GLY A 358 -7.65 -19.06 -11.64
C GLY A 358 -9.07 -18.51 -11.51
N ASP A 359 -9.96 -19.31 -10.93
CA ASP A 359 -11.36 -18.92 -10.74
C ASP A 359 -11.46 -17.56 -10.04
N THR A 360 -12.23 -16.67 -10.64
CA THR A 360 -12.30 -15.25 -10.26
C THR A 360 -13.73 -14.88 -9.89
N THR A 361 -13.91 -14.24 -8.74
CA THR A 361 -15.19 -13.58 -8.39
C THR A 361 -14.95 -12.09 -8.17
N ILE A 362 -15.62 -11.23 -8.93
CA ILE A 362 -15.64 -9.78 -8.70
C ILE A 362 -17.06 -9.39 -8.27
N THR A 363 -17.20 -8.86 -7.06
CA THR A 363 -18.46 -8.38 -6.51
C THR A 363 -18.46 -6.86 -6.46
N LEU A 364 -19.41 -6.25 -7.17
CA LEU A 364 -19.63 -4.80 -7.17
C LEU A 364 -20.97 -4.52 -6.50
N SER A 365 -20.97 -3.69 -5.46
CA SER A 365 -22.19 -3.37 -4.73
C SER A 365 -22.19 -1.93 -4.20
N ASP A 366 -22.94 -1.68 -3.13
CA ASP A 366 -23.19 -0.36 -2.53
C ASP A 366 -21.93 0.54 -2.52
N GLY A 367 -22.04 1.78 -3.00
CA GLY A 367 -20.91 2.72 -3.03
C GLY A 367 -19.83 2.48 -4.09
N SER A 368 -19.88 1.38 -4.86
CA SER A 368 -18.83 1.07 -5.85
C SER A 368 -18.63 2.17 -6.89
N VAL A 369 -17.42 2.72 -6.95
CA VAL A 369 -16.96 3.60 -8.02
C VAL A 369 -15.75 2.97 -8.70
N ILE A 370 -15.83 2.80 -10.02
CA ILE A 370 -14.74 2.26 -10.82
C ILE A 370 -14.47 3.21 -11.99
N ASP A 371 -13.23 3.69 -12.09
CA ASP A 371 -12.72 4.44 -13.23
C ASP A 371 -11.64 3.63 -13.94
N GLY A 372 -12.01 3.05 -15.08
CA GLY A 372 -11.20 2.13 -15.86
C GLY A 372 -11.90 0.81 -16.20
N ASP A 373 -11.33 0.08 -17.15
CA ASP A 373 -11.78 -1.25 -17.54
C ASP A 373 -11.53 -2.31 -16.45
N ILE A 374 -12.34 -3.37 -16.47
CA ILE A 374 -12.12 -4.61 -15.71
C ILE A 374 -11.85 -5.74 -16.71
N LEU A 375 -10.70 -6.38 -16.56
CA LEU A 375 -10.26 -7.49 -17.39
C LEU A 375 -10.19 -8.75 -16.54
N PHE A 376 -11.14 -9.67 -16.74
CA PHE A 376 -11.10 -11.01 -16.14
C PHE A 376 -9.97 -11.84 -16.75
N GLY A 377 -9.45 -12.79 -15.97
CA GLY A 377 -8.51 -13.80 -16.44
C GLY A 377 -9.18 -15.00 -17.12
N GLY A 378 -8.40 -16.03 -17.39
CA GLY A 378 -8.82 -17.21 -18.15
C GLY A 378 -9.25 -18.42 -17.31
N GLY A 379 -9.62 -18.20 -16.06
CA GLY A 379 -10.05 -19.25 -15.12
C GLY A 379 -11.25 -20.03 -15.64
N GLY A 380 -11.43 -21.25 -15.13
CA GLY A 380 -12.54 -22.11 -15.53
C GLY A 380 -13.92 -21.53 -15.16
N THR A 381 -13.97 -20.77 -14.07
CA THR A 381 -15.18 -20.04 -13.64
C THR A 381 -14.84 -18.59 -13.30
N ASN A 382 -15.32 -17.66 -14.13
CA ASN A 382 -15.27 -16.23 -13.88
C ASN A 382 -16.67 -15.71 -13.55
N THR A 383 -16.84 -15.00 -12.44
CA THR A 383 -18.15 -14.49 -12.00
C THR A 383 -18.08 -13.00 -11.66
N LEU A 384 -18.93 -12.21 -12.32
CA LEU A 384 -19.27 -10.86 -11.92
C LEU A 384 -20.56 -10.89 -11.09
N VAL A 385 -20.48 -10.56 -9.80
CA VAL A 385 -21.64 -10.38 -8.92
C VAL A 385 -22.01 -8.90 -8.86
N LEU A 386 -23.25 -8.57 -9.22
CA LEU A 386 -23.80 -7.22 -9.14
C LEU A 386 -24.84 -7.13 -8.03
N GLY A 387 -24.55 -6.35 -7.01
CA GLY A 387 -25.45 -6.07 -5.88
C GLY A 387 -26.40 -4.89 -6.16
N PRO A 388 -27.14 -4.43 -5.13
CA PRO A 388 -27.82 -3.14 -5.18
C PRO A 388 -26.80 -1.99 -5.15
N PHE A 389 -27.14 -0.87 -5.78
CA PHE A 389 -26.28 0.32 -5.85
C PHE A 389 -26.93 1.54 -5.19
N SER A 390 -26.17 2.29 -4.41
CA SER A 390 -26.59 3.59 -3.85
C SER A 390 -26.31 4.75 -4.80
N GLU A 391 -26.80 5.93 -4.41
CA GLU A 391 -26.44 7.19 -5.07
C GLU A 391 -24.93 7.43 -4.90
N GLY A 392 -24.23 7.69 -6.01
CA GLY A 392 -22.78 7.87 -6.03
C GLY A 392 -22.02 6.69 -6.64
N ALA A 393 -22.61 5.49 -6.70
CA ALA A 393 -22.01 4.37 -7.42
C ALA A 393 -21.84 4.69 -8.91
N GLY A 394 -20.73 4.25 -9.50
CA GLY A 394 -20.36 4.60 -10.87
C GLY A 394 -19.43 3.56 -11.50
N MET A 395 -19.57 3.41 -12.82
CA MET A 395 -18.66 2.62 -13.65
C MET A 395 -18.32 3.46 -14.88
N ASN A 396 -17.04 3.81 -15.03
CA ASN A 396 -16.50 4.47 -16.20
C ASN A 396 -15.49 3.53 -16.89
N GLY A 397 -16.01 2.59 -17.67
CA GLY A 397 -15.20 1.62 -18.39
C GLY A 397 -16.06 0.48 -18.90
N SER A 398 -15.39 -0.59 -19.33
CA SER A 398 -16.00 -1.83 -19.77
C SER A 398 -15.53 -3.01 -18.92
N ILE A 399 -16.32 -4.08 -18.93
CA ILE A 399 -15.98 -5.34 -18.28
C ILE A 399 -15.87 -6.39 -19.37
N SER A 400 -14.72 -7.04 -19.46
CA SER A 400 -14.47 -8.07 -20.47
C SER A 400 -13.65 -9.21 -19.90
N ALA A 401 -13.78 -10.39 -20.48
CA ALA A 401 -12.86 -11.48 -20.23
C ALA A 401 -11.73 -11.45 -21.26
N ARG A 402 -10.49 -11.72 -20.80
CA ARG A 402 -9.35 -11.92 -21.68
C ARG A 402 -9.58 -13.22 -22.45
N GLY A 403 -9.68 -13.13 -23.77
CA GLY A 403 -9.82 -14.31 -24.60
C GLY A 403 -8.48 -15.04 -24.68
N GLY A 404 -8.23 -16.06 -23.86
CA GLY A 404 -7.04 -16.91 -23.96
C GLY A 404 -5.70 -16.23 -23.62
N THR A 405 -4.65 -17.02 -23.41
CA THR A 405 -3.28 -16.50 -23.42
C THR A 405 -2.94 -15.97 -24.83
N PRO A 406 -1.98 -15.03 -24.98
CA PRO A 406 -1.51 -14.61 -26.31
C PRO A 406 -1.11 -15.78 -27.22
N GLU A 407 -0.59 -16.87 -26.64
CA GLU A 407 -0.20 -18.10 -27.34
C GLU A 407 -1.42 -18.93 -27.79
N ASP A 408 -2.47 -19.02 -26.97
CA ASP A 408 -3.71 -19.72 -27.31
C ASP A 408 -4.51 -19.01 -28.41
N ILE A 409 -4.53 -17.67 -28.38
CA ILE A 409 -5.11 -16.85 -29.45
C ILE A 409 -4.33 -17.06 -30.75
N ALA A 410 -2.99 -17.03 -30.69
CA ALA A 410 -2.13 -17.21 -31.84
C ALA A 410 -2.21 -18.62 -32.44
N ALA A 411 -2.43 -19.64 -31.61
CA ALA A 411 -2.62 -21.02 -32.04
C ALA A 411 -4.04 -21.32 -32.58
N GLY A 412 -4.98 -20.38 -32.43
CA GLY A 412 -6.39 -20.60 -32.81
C GLY A 412 -7.07 -21.69 -31.96
N THR A 413 -6.49 -22.01 -30.80
CA THR A 413 -6.97 -23.01 -29.84
C THR A 413 -7.62 -22.38 -28.62
N GLY A 414 -7.43 -21.07 -28.40
CA GLY A 414 -8.10 -20.32 -27.36
C GLY A 414 -9.60 -20.22 -27.65
N THR A 415 -10.42 -20.75 -26.77
CA THR A 415 -11.80 -20.27 -26.62
C THR A 415 -11.75 -18.88 -26.00
N PRO A 416 -12.53 -17.90 -26.48
CA PRO A 416 -12.76 -16.71 -25.68
C PRO A 416 -13.36 -17.18 -24.36
N TYR A 417 -12.62 -17.04 -23.26
CA TYR A 417 -13.19 -17.23 -21.93
C TYR A 417 -14.24 -16.15 -21.76
N GLY A 418 -15.45 -16.52 -21.34
CA GLY A 418 -16.44 -15.57 -20.90
C GLY A 418 -16.46 -15.43 -19.39
N PHE A 419 -17.50 -14.77 -18.91
CA PHE A 419 -17.82 -14.72 -17.49
C PHE A 419 -19.33 -14.79 -17.28
N ASP A 420 -19.69 -15.31 -16.12
CA ASP A 420 -21.05 -15.33 -15.62
C ASP A 420 -21.39 -14.01 -14.95
N VAL A 421 -22.61 -13.52 -15.15
CA VAL A 421 -23.16 -12.40 -14.38
C VAL A 421 -24.18 -12.93 -13.38
N VAL A 422 -24.00 -12.62 -12.10
CA VAL A 422 -24.93 -13.00 -11.04
C VAL A 422 -25.47 -11.73 -10.40
N PHE A 423 -26.79 -11.58 -10.37
CA PHE A 423 -27.43 -10.51 -9.62
C PHE A 423 -27.69 -10.97 -8.19
N GLY A 424 -27.27 -10.18 -7.21
CA GLY A 424 -27.51 -10.46 -5.80
C GLY A 424 -29.00 -10.48 -5.47
N ASP A 425 -29.39 -11.18 -4.39
CA ASP A 425 -30.79 -11.45 -4.02
C ASP A 425 -31.64 -10.18 -3.81
N MET A 426 -31.01 -9.05 -3.54
CA MET A 426 -31.65 -7.75 -3.35
C MET A 426 -31.92 -6.99 -4.65
N VAL A 427 -31.35 -7.42 -5.78
CA VAL A 427 -31.60 -6.84 -7.10
C VAL A 427 -32.89 -7.43 -7.65
N GLY A 428 -33.90 -6.57 -7.79
CA GLY A 428 -35.20 -6.92 -8.36
C GLY A 428 -35.35 -6.46 -9.80
N LEU A 429 -36.42 -6.93 -10.46
CA LEU A 429 -36.76 -6.52 -11.82
C LEU A 429 -36.96 -5.00 -11.93
N GLY A 430 -37.44 -4.35 -10.86
CA GLY A 430 -37.64 -2.90 -10.79
C GLY A 430 -36.35 -2.08 -10.81
N ASP A 431 -35.18 -2.71 -10.61
CA ASP A 431 -33.88 -2.05 -10.65
C ASP A 431 -33.36 -1.91 -12.08
N PHE A 432 -33.84 -2.71 -13.03
CA PHE A 432 -33.43 -2.60 -14.43
C PHE A 432 -34.09 -1.38 -15.08
N ARG A 433 -33.29 -0.42 -15.54
CA ARG A 433 -33.77 0.82 -16.15
C ARG A 433 -33.83 0.72 -17.66
N SER A 434 -32.75 0.20 -18.25
CA SER A 434 -32.67 -0.07 -19.67
C SER A 434 -31.55 -1.05 -20.00
N PHE A 435 -31.63 -1.67 -21.16
CA PHE A 435 -30.56 -2.56 -21.63
C PHE A 435 -30.38 -2.49 -23.14
N TRP A 436 -29.24 -2.97 -23.63
CA TRP A 436 -29.00 -3.21 -25.05
C TRP A 436 -28.12 -4.43 -25.25
N ARG A 437 -28.47 -5.23 -26.25
CA ARG A 437 -27.74 -6.45 -26.60
C ARG A 437 -27.47 -6.45 -28.10
N GLY A 438 -26.20 -6.62 -28.49
CA GLY A 438 -25.80 -6.84 -29.87
C GLY A 438 -24.37 -7.37 -30.00
N GLY A 439 -24.18 -8.42 -30.82
CA GLY A 439 -22.86 -9.04 -31.00
C GLY A 439 -22.39 -9.78 -29.75
N GLU A 440 -21.27 -9.37 -29.15
CA GLU A 440 -20.79 -9.85 -27.85
C GLU A 440 -21.04 -8.83 -26.73
N ARG A 441 -21.51 -7.63 -27.10
CA ARG A 441 -21.72 -6.54 -26.16
C ARG A 441 -23.10 -6.64 -25.52
N PHE A 442 -23.12 -6.46 -24.21
CA PHE A 442 -24.31 -6.33 -23.39
C PHE A 442 -24.17 -5.07 -22.54
N THR A 443 -25.00 -4.06 -22.78
CA THR A 443 -25.09 -2.87 -21.96
C THR A 443 -26.30 -2.96 -21.03
N LEU A 444 -26.10 -2.70 -19.74
CA LEU A 444 -27.12 -2.74 -18.70
C LEU A 444 -27.08 -1.44 -17.92
N ASN A 445 -28.24 -0.79 -17.73
CA ASN A 445 -28.39 0.32 -16.81
C ASN A 445 -29.28 -0.12 -15.64
N LEU A 446 -28.74 -0.04 -14.43
CA LEU A 446 -29.42 -0.40 -13.19
C LEU A 446 -29.72 0.85 -12.37
N ALA A 447 -30.66 0.75 -11.45
CA ALA A 447 -30.92 1.76 -10.43
C ALA A 447 -29.72 1.91 -9.50
N ALA A 448 -29.36 3.16 -9.19
CA ALA A 448 -28.31 3.50 -8.23
C ALA A 448 -28.82 4.64 -7.33
N GLY A 449 -29.55 4.30 -6.26
CA GLY A 449 -30.31 5.26 -5.47
C GLY A 449 -31.26 6.13 -6.32
N GLY A 450 -31.04 7.45 -6.31
CA GLY A 450 -31.78 8.42 -7.15
C GLY A 450 -31.36 8.45 -8.63
N GLY A 451 -30.28 7.75 -9.01
CA GLY A 451 -29.67 7.77 -10.33
C GLY A 451 -29.62 6.40 -11.03
N THR A 452 -28.67 6.26 -11.95
CA THR A 452 -28.43 5.04 -12.73
C THR A 452 -26.95 4.73 -12.83
N ILE A 453 -26.58 3.45 -12.68
CA ILE A 453 -25.24 2.94 -12.99
C ILE A 453 -25.30 2.14 -14.30
N GLY A 454 -24.32 2.35 -15.18
CA GLY A 454 -24.26 1.72 -16.49
C GLY A 454 -23.08 0.77 -16.62
N PHE A 455 -23.34 -0.45 -17.06
CA PHE A 455 -22.33 -1.47 -17.35
C PHE A 455 -22.26 -1.72 -18.85
N THR A 456 -21.05 -1.83 -19.39
CA THR A 456 -20.80 -2.37 -20.73
C THR A 456 -19.98 -3.63 -20.60
N LEU A 457 -20.60 -4.77 -20.92
CA LEU A 457 -20.07 -6.11 -20.72
C LEU A 457 -19.75 -6.76 -22.08
N PHE A 458 -18.65 -7.51 -22.15
CA PHE A 458 -18.23 -8.27 -23.33
C PHE A 458 -17.89 -9.71 -22.94
N GLY A 459 -18.45 -10.69 -23.65
CA GLY A 459 -18.19 -12.10 -23.36
C GLY A 459 -19.00 -12.66 -22.19
N VAL A 460 -20.23 -12.15 -21.98
CA VAL A 460 -21.16 -12.71 -21.00
C VAL A 460 -21.67 -14.06 -21.49
N GLU A 461 -21.44 -15.12 -20.72
CA GLU A 461 -21.88 -16.48 -21.03
C GLU A 461 -23.29 -16.73 -20.47
N ASP A 462 -23.38 -16.81 -19.15
CA ASP A 462 -24.63 -16.98 -18.42
C ASP A 462 -24.95 -15.77 -17.53
N VAL A 463 -26.25 -15.58 -17.31
CA VAL A 463 -26.79 -14.57 -16.42
C VAL A 463 -27.73 -15.25 -15.42
N ARG A 464 -27.44 -15.12 -14.13
CA ARG A 464 -28.26 -15.67 -13.05
C ARG A 464 -29.06 -14.55 -12.39
N PHE A 465 -30.39 -14.68 -12.44
CA PHE A 465 -31.33 -13.71 -11.89
C PHE A 465 -32.54 -14.43 -11.29
N GLY A 466 -32.93 -14.09 -10.06
CA GLY A 466 -34.11 -14.66 -9.40
C GLY A 466 -34.09 -16.20 -9.29
N GLY A 467 -32.91 -16.80 -9.11
CA GLY A 467 -32.73 -18.25 -9.05
C GLY A 467 -32.80 -18.99 -10.40
N THR A 468 -32.91 -18.26 -11.51
CA THR A 468 -32.91 -18.83 -12.87
C THR A 468 -31.63 -18.45 -13.61
N SER A 469 -31.10 -19.39 -14.41
CA SER A 469 -29.97 -19.13 -15.31
C SER A 469 -30.47 -18.90 -16.74
N TYR A 470 -29.93 -17.88 -17.38
CA TYR A 470 -30.25 -17.48 -18.75
C TYR A 470 -28.95 -17.36 -19.55
N SER A 471 -28.96 -17.68 -20.84
CA SER A 471 -27.91 -17.15 -21.71
C SER A 471 -28.04 -15.62 -21.81
N ALA A 472 -26.98 -14.91 -22.22
CA ALA A 472 -27.04 -13.46 -22.41
C ALA A 472 -28.23 -13.01 -23.30
N ASP A 473 -28.49 -13.74 -24.40
CA ASP A 473 -29.62 -13.45 -25.29
C ASP A 473 -30.98 -13.82 -24.67
N GLY A 474 -31.03 -14.92 -23.91
CA GLY A 474 -32.22 -15.34 -23.16
C GLY A 474 -32.61 -14.31 -22.09
N PHE A 475 -31.62 -13.74 -21.40
CA PHE A 475 -31.86 -12.70 -20.39
C PHE A 475 -32.32 -11.39 -21.03
N ALA A 476 -31.72 -10.99 -22.16
CA ALA A 476 -32.17 -9.83 -22.91
C ALA A 476 -33.63 -9.98 -23.40
N ALA A 477 -34.01 -11.18 -23.87
CA ALA A 477 -35.38 -11.49 -24.25
C ALA A 477 -36.34 -11.47 -23.05
N PHE A 478 -35.90 -11.97 -21.89
CA PHE A 478 -36.65 -11.89 -20.63
C PHE A 478 -36.91 -10.42 -20.23
N LEU A 479 -35.88 -9.57 -20.18
CA LEU A 479 -36.03 -8.15 -19.85
C LEU A 479 -36.97 -7.42 -20.82
N ALA A 480 -36.91 -7.75 -22.12
CA ALA A 480 -37.84 -7.22 -23.11
C ALA A 480 -39.30 -7.64 -22.84
N GLY A 481 -39.51 -8.91 -22.50
CA GLY A 481 -40.82 -9.47 -22.18
C GLY A 481 -41.46 -8.85 -20.93
N GLU A 482 -40.62 -8.49 -19.96
CA GLU A 482 -41.01 -7.80 -18.73
C GLU A 482 -41.15 -6.28 -18.88
N GLY A 483 -40.94 -5.74 -20.08
CA GLY A 483 -41.16 -4.33 -20.39
C GLY A 483 -40.03 -3.38 -19.98
N VAL A 484 -38.82 -3.89 -19.71
CA VAL A 484 -37.63 -3.04 -19.48
C VAL A 484 -37.24 -2.35 -20.79
N ASN A 485 -36.87 -1.07 -20.72
CA ASN A 485 -36.57 -0.25 -21.91
C ASN A 485 -35.35 -0.77 -22.68
N VAL A 486 -35.49 -1.00 -23.98
CA VAL A 486 -34.34 -1.22 -24.86
C VAL A 486 -33.71 0.13 -25.20
N ILE A 487 -32.41 0.30 -24.97
CA ILE A 487 -31.69 1.52 -25.36
C ILE A 487 -31.76 1.62 -26.89
N PRO A 488 -32.42 2.63 -27.47
CA PRO A 488 -32.44 2.79 -28.91
C PRO A 488 -31.03 3.14 -29.35
N LEU A 489 -30.45 2.35 -30.27
CA LEU A 489 -29.23 2.75 -30.97
C LEU A 489 -29.49 4.16 -31.54
N PRO A 490 -28.59 5.14 -31.32
CA PRO A 490 -28.77 6.45 -31.90
C PRO A 490 -28.97 6.25 -33.41
N ALA A 491 -30.08 6.77 -33.93
CA ALA A 491 -30.44 6.75 -35.33
C ALA A 491 -29.45 7.53 -36.24
N ALA A 492 -28.22 7.75 -35.76
CA ALA A 492 -27.10 8.34 -36.49
C ALA A 492 -26.87 7.60 -37.82
N GLY A 493 -27.08 6.28 -37.88
CA GLY A 493 -27.02 5.52 -39.14
C GLY A 493 -28.09 5.96 -40.16
N TRP A 494 -29.32 6.22 -39.72
CA TRP A 494 -30.40 6.70 -40.59
C TRP A 494 -30.21 8.18 -40.99
N LEU A 495 -29.65 9.01 -40.10
CA LEU A 495 -29.30 10.40 -40.41
C LEU A 495 -28.09 10.50 -41.35
N LEU A 496 -27.09 9.63 -41.25
CA LEU A 496 -25.96 9.53 -42.19
C LEU A 496 -26.41 9.02 -43.56
N LEU A 497 -27.30 8.02 -43.62
CA LEU A 497 -27.87 7.56 -44.89
C LEU A 497 -28.77 8.62 -45.55
N GLY A 498 -29.56 9.37 -44.77
CA GLY A 498 -30.29 10.54 -45.25
C GLY A 498 -29.39 11.67 -45.74
N GLY A 499 -28.28 11.93 -45.04
CA GLY A 499 -27.25 12.91 -45.43
C GLY A 499 -26.50 12.51 -46.70
N LEU A 500 -26.16 11.23 -46.86
CA LEU A 500 -25.52 10.70 -48.08
C LEU A 500 -26.48 10.68 -49.27
N GLY A 501 -27.77 10.37 -49.04
CA GLY A 501 -28.82 10.42 -50.07
C GLY A 501 -29.07 11.84 -50.58
N THR A 502 -29.08 12.84 -49.69
CA THR A 502 -29.22 14.25 -50.07
C THR A 502 -27.98 14.81 -50.78
N LEU A 503 -26.77 14.41 -50.38
CA LEU A 503 -25.52 14.73 -51.09
C LEU A 503 -25.46 14.07 -52.48
N ALA A 504 -25.93 12.83 -52.64
CA ALA A 504 -26.02 12.16 -53.93
C ALA A 504 -27.05 12.82 -54.86
N ALA A 505 -28.20 13.25 -54.33
CA ALA A 505 -29.21 13.99 -55.09
C ALA A 505 -28.72 15.38 -55.53
N LEU A 506 -27.99 16.09 -54.66
CA LEU A 506 -27.34 17.37 -54.99
C LEU A 506 -26.23 17.22 -56.04
N ARG A 507 -25.46 16.13 -55.99
CA ARG A 507 -24.45 15.80 -57.01
C ARG A 507 -25.08 15.44 -58.37
N ARG A 508 -26.26 14.83 -58.38
CA ARG A 508 -27.04 14.56 -59.61
C ARG A 508 -27.61 15.85 -60.22
N ARG A 509 -28.10 16.78 -59.40
CA ARG A 509 -28.57 18.10 -59.88
C ARG A 509 -27.44 18.97 -60.46
N ARG A 510 -26.22 18.89 -59.92
CA ARG A 510 -25.05 19.61 -60.48
C ARG A 510 -24.49 19.04 -61.77
N ARG A 511 -24.87 17.82 -62.19
CA ARG A 511 -24.49 17.23 -63.49
C ARG A 511 -25.56 17.37 -64.57
N ALA A 512 -26.74 17.86 -64.20
CA ALA A 512 -27.87 18.08 -65.10
C ALA A 512 -28.14 19.58 -65.35
N ALA A 513 -27.24 20.46 -64.90
CA ALA A 513 -27.24 21.90 -65.12
C ALA A 513 -26.05 22.28 -66.01
#